data_AF-A0A3R6MRU1-F1
#
_entry.id   AF-A0A3R6MRU1-F1
#
_cell.length_a   1.000
_cell.length_b   1.000
_cell.length_c   1.000
_cell.angle_alpha   90.00
_cell.angle_beta   90.00
_cell.angle_gamma   90.00
#
_symmetry.space_group_name_H-M   'P 1'
#
loop_
_entity.id
_entity.type
_entity.pdbx_description
1 polymer ?
#
loop_
_entity_poly.entity_id
_entity_poly.type
_entity_poly.pdbx_seq_one_letter_code
_entity_poly.pdbx_strand_id
1 'polypeptide(L)'
;MKRKIFFVALLCTFSLSACGGGNTSTTETPTESSVEESTAEDSSVSADNDSDGWGSVRALGLDNSTMLSIYQDYQTAWESSPEDPIAKRDYEAQVDEEIAEKYGISTDDASHVYMYVLGNYDKIAAENGASDTSEIQLHYGDLLSTTVNGTTIVLKAKITSSLTKKMTVASCFYDVYDAVEKYGLDQYDELQYWAVADMTDGSEQKVISFTVSHDTLEKIANGAIVEGQLQSYSTDVWLSPALQ
;
A
#
# COMPACT_ATOMS: atom_id res chain seq x y z
N MET A 1 26.98 22.70 -1.77
CA MET A 1 26.35 23.53 -0.71
C MET A 1 25.54 22.61 0.19
N LYS A 2 25.97 22.43 1.45
CA LYS A 2 25.31 21.57 2.44
C LYS A 2 24.41 22.46 3.31
N ARG A 3 23.10 22.25 3.31
CA ARG A 3 22.16 22.93 4.22
C ARG A 3 21.87 22.02 5.41
N LYS A 4 22.31 22.47 6.59
CA LYS A 4 21.93 21.95 7.91
C LYS A 4 20.58 22.59 8.28
N ILE A 5 19.60 21.80 8.67
CA ILE A 5 18.35 22.29 9.28
C ILE A 5 18.43 21.98 10.78
N PHE A 6 18.21 23.04 11.55
CA PHE A 6 18.26 23.05 13.01
C PHE A 6 16.98 22.44 13.61
N PHE A 7 17.16 21.55 14.59
CA PHE A 7 16.13 21.18 15.56
C PHE A 7 15.90 22.36 16.52
N VAL A 8 14.66 22.83 16.63
CA VAL A 8 14.22 23.73 17.71
C VAL A 8 13.30 22.92 18.60
N ALA A 9 13.80 22.55 19.78
CA ALA A 9 13.03 21.92 20.84
C ALA A 9 12.13 22.97 21.52
N LEU A 10 10.82 22.74 21.49
CA LEU A 10 9.81 23.52 22.19
C LEU A 10 9.71 23.01 23.64
N LEU A 11 10.33 23.73 24.57
CA LEU A 11 10.20 23.52 26.01
C LEU A 11 8.83 24.05 26.48
N CYS A 12 7.88 23.14 26.73
CA CYS A 12 6.68 23.46 27.49
C CYS A 12 7.00 23.39 28.99
N THR A 13 6.98 24.56 29.63
CA THR A 13 7.10 24.76 31.07
C THR A 13 5.85 24.25 31.80
N PHE A 14 6.00 23.24 32.65
CA PHE A 14 5.02 22.94 33.70
C PHE A 14 5.42 23.66 34.99
N SER A 15 4.59 24.61 35.41
CA SER A 15 4.69 25.26 36.71
C SER A 15 4.19 24.30 37.80
N LEU A 16 5.07 23.89 38.70
CA LEU A 16 4.74 23.23 39.96
C LEU A 16 4.43 24.31 41.01
N SER A 17 3.20 24.31 41.54
CA SER A 17 2.86 25.02 42.78
C SER A 17 3.08 24.10 43.98
N ALA A 18 3.78 24.65 44.98
CA ALA A 18 4.22 24.01 46.20
C ALA A 18 3.13 23.92 47.28
N CYS A 19 3.23 22.89 48.13
CA CYS A 19 2.83 22.80 49.54
C CYS A 19 3.31 21.40 50.00
N GLY A 20 4.10 21.18 51.06
CA GLY A 20 4.70 22.00 52.09
C GLY A 20 5.32 21.03 53.13
N GLY A 21 6.28 21.52 53.91
CA GLY A 21 6.56 20.96 55.25
C GLY A 21 7.81 20.10 55.42
N GLY A 22 8.86 20.74 55.95
CA GLY A 22 9.44 20.30 57.23
C GLY A 22 10.81 19.63 57.23
N ASN A 23 11.82 20.41 57.71
CA ASN A 23 13.02 20.02 58.47
C ASN A 23 14.04 19.08 57.78
N THR A 24 15.37 19.22 57.86
CA THR A 24 16.28 20.00 58.71
C THR A 24 17.69 19.91 58.11
N SER A 25 18.42 21.01 58.17
CA SER A 25 19.86 21.15 58.47
C SER A 25 20.97 20.55 57.57
N THR A 26 21.94 21.44 57.33
CA THR A 26 23.40 21.22 57.19
C THR A 26 23.97 21.05 55.78
N THR A 27 24.38 22.19 55.25
CA THR A 27 25.48 22.40 54.30
C THR A 27 26.77 21.74 54.81
N GLU A 28 27.42 20.88 54.01
CA GLU A 28 28.86 20.90 53.70
C GLU A 28 29.11 20.17 52.36
N THR A 29 29.97 20.74 51.53
CA THR A 29 30.57 20.23 50.27
C THR A 29 32.06 19.96 50.59
N PRO A 30 32.95 19.36 49.75
CA PRO A 30 32.83 18.57 48.50
C PRO A 30 33.61 17.23 48.56
N THR A 31 33.62 16.46 47.46
CA THR A 31 34.84 15.98 46.74
C THR A 31 34.67 14.57 46.17
N GLU A 32 34.82 14.50 44.84
CA GLU A 32 35.26 13.42 43.93
C GLU A 32 35.05 11.95 44.30
N SER A 33 34.35 11.22 43.42
CA SER A 33 34.79 9.88 43.03
C SER A 33 34.39 9.59 41.59
N SER A 34 35.41 9.20 40.82
CA SER A 34 35.35 8.62 39.49
C SER A 34 34.36 7.45 39.43
N VAL A 35 33.47 7.46 38.44
CA VAL A 35 32.64 6.31 38.07
C VAL A 35 33.20 5.78 36.75
N GLU A 36 33.87 4.63 36.81
CA GLU A 36 34.02 3.78 35.62
C GLU A 36 32.71 3.02 35.45
N GLU A 37 31.98 3.33 34.38
CA GLU A 37 30.79 2.60 33.97
C GLU A 37 31.16 1.74 32.76
N SER A 38 31.13 0.44 33.01
CA SER A 38 31.34 -0.63 32.05
C SER A 38 30.29 -0.57 30.93
N THR A 39 30.77 -0.49 29.70
CA THR A 39 29.98 -0.61 28.47
C THR A 39 29.45 -2.05 28.35
N ALA A 40 28.18 -2.26 28.67
CA ALA A 40 27.40 -3.39 28.16
C ALA A 40 26.56 -2.87 26.99
N GLU A 41 26.90 -3.30 25.79
CA GLU A 41 26.09 -3.07 24.59
C GLU A 41 24.77 -3.87 24.73
N ASP A 42 23.71 -3.18 25.13
CA ASP A 42 22.35 -3.70 25.02
C ASP A 42 21.88 -3.48 23.58
N SER A 43 22.08 -4.50 22.75
CA SER A 43 21.38 -4.63 21.46
C SER A 43 19.91 -4.91 21.74
N SER A 44 19.17 -3.86 22.11
CA SER A 44 17.72 -3.87 22.15
C SER A 44 17.20 -3.83 20.72
N VAL A 45 17.16 -5.01 20.09
CA VAL A 45 16.26 -5.25 18.95
C VAL A 45 14.87 -4.94 19.47
N SER A 46 14.28 -3.87 18.95
CA SER A 46 12.91 -3.46 19.22
C SER A 46 12.03 -4.61 18.77
N ALA A 47 11.51 -5.40 19.71
CA ALA A 47 10.44 -6.33 19.44
C ALA A 47 9.17 -5.50 19.26
N ASP A 48 8.97 -5.00 18.04
CA ASP A 48 7.69 -4.46 17.62
C ASP A 48 6.67 -5.59 17.77
N ASN A 49 5.81 -5.42 18.76
CA ASN A 49 4.74 -6.35 19.09
C ASN A 49 3.61 -6.15 18.07
N ASP A 50 3.84 -6.64 16.85
CA ASP A 50 2.86 -6.60 15.76
C ASP A 50 1.86 -7.75 15.91
N SER A 51 0.69 -7.42 16.45
CA SER A 51 -0.43 -8.35 16.64
C SER A 51 -1.21 -8.63 15.34
N ASP A 52 -0.54 -8.62 14.19
CA ASP A 52 -1.18 -8.76 12.87
C ASP A 52 -1.47 -10.21 12.46
N GLY A 53 -1.15 -11.18 13.33
CA GLY A 53 -1.43 -12.61 13.10
C GLY A 53 -0.47 -13.29 12.13
N TRP A 54 0.51 -12.57 11.57
CA TRP A 54 1.42 -13.06 10.53
C TRP A 54 2.83 -13.40 11.04
N GLY A 55 2.98 -13.58 12.35
CA GLY A 55 4.27 -13.92 12.97
C GLY A 55 4.88 -15.23 12.43
N SER A 56 4.05 -16.18 11.97
CA SER A 56 4.52 -17.42 11.34
C SER A 56 5.24 -17.17 10.02
N VAL A 57 4.69 -16.33 9.13
CA VAL A 57 5.29 -16.00 7.84
C VAL A 57 6.63 -15.28 8.03
N ARG A 58 6.70 -14.32 8.97
CA ARG A 58 7.95 -13.63 9.31
C ARG A 58 9.02 -14.59 9.86
N ALA A 59 8.61 -15.62 10.61
CA ALA A 59 9.54 -16.61 11.16
C ALA A 59 10.18 -17.51 10.10
N LEU A 60 9.64 -17.58 8.88
CA LEU A 60 10.24 -18.31 7.76
C LEU A 60 11.55 -17.67 7.27
N GLY A 61 11.77 -16.38 7.56
CA GLY A 61 12.99 -15.67 7.15
C GLY A 61 13.14 -15.51 5.63
N LEU A 62 12.03 -15.56 4.89
CA LEU A 62 12.00 -15.29 3.45
C LEU A 62 12.20 -13.80 3.19
N ASP A 63 13.03 -13.46 2.21
CA ASP A 63 13.15 -12.08 1.74
C ASP A 63 11.93 -11.67 0.90
N ASN A 64 11.71 -10.35 0.75
CA ASN A 64 10.55 -9.80 0.03
C ASN A 64 10.50 -10.26 -1.43
N SER A 65 11.65 -10.41 -2.11
CA SER A 65 11.70 -10.89 -3.49
C SER A 65 11.22 -12.35 -3.59
N THR A 66 11.62 -13.20 -2.64
CA THR A 66 11.16 -14.59 -2.58
C THR A 66 9.66 -14.67 -2.30
N MET A 67 9.15 -13.88 -1.35
CA MET A 67 7.70 -13.83 -1.06
C MET A 67 6.87 -13.38 -2.27
N LEU A 68 7.32 -12.35 -2.99
CA LEU A 68 6.68 -11.90 -4.23
C LEU A 68 6.72 -12.97 -5.33
N SER A 69 7.81 -13.74 -5.42
CA SER A 69 7.93 -14.84 -6.38
C SER A 69 6.95 -15.97 -6.10
N ILE A 70 6.79 -16.35 -4.83
CA ILE A 70 5.76 -17.32 -4.38
C ILE A 70 4.37 -16.83 -4.79
N TYR A 71 4.05 -15.57 -4.49
CA TYR A 71 2.77 -14.98 -4.85
C TYR A 71 2.52 -15.03 -6.37
N GLN A 72 3.53 -14.72 -7.19
CA GLN A 72 3.39 -14.75 -8.65
C GLN A 72 3.23 -16.16 -9.23
N ASP A 73 3.90 -17.17 -8.64
CA ASP A 73 3.69 -18.56 -9.04
C ASP A 73 2.25 -19.03 -8.79
N TYR A 74 1.64 -18.63 -7.66
CA TYR A 74 0.23 -18.89 -7.39
C TYR A 74 -0.69 -18.22 -8.41
N GLN A 75 -0.47 -16.93 -8.71
CA GLN A 75 -1.27 -16.22 -9.71
C GLN A 75 -1.21 -16.91 -11.07
N THR A 76 0.00 -17.25 -11.52
CA THR A 76 0.24 -17.94 -12.79
C THR A 76 -0.43 -19.31 -12.82
N ALA A 77 -0.35 -20.09 -11.73
CA ALA A 77 -1.01 -21.39 -11.65
C ALA A 77 -2.54 -21.26 -11.78
N TRP A 78 -3.15 -20.30 -11.09
CA TRP A 78 -4.60 -20.16 -11.09
C TRP A 78 -5.21 -19.71 -12.41
N GLU A 79 -4.45 -19.13 -13.33
CA GLU A 79 -4.90 -18.93 -14.72
C GLU A 79 -5.30 -20.24 -15.41
N SER A 80 -4.71 -21.36 -14.98
CA SER A 80 -4.98 -22.72 -15.49
C SER A 80 -5.95 -23.51 -14.60
N SER A 81 -6.57 -22.88 -13.60
CA SER A 81 -7.45 -23.56 -12.64
C SER A 81 -8.68 -24.17 -13.34
N PRO A 82 -8.98 -25.47 -13.13
CA PRO A 82 -10.17 -26.09 -13.68
C PRO A 82 -11.48 -25.47 -13.16
N GLU A 83 -12.52 -25.44 -14.00
CA GLU A 83 -13.87 -25.01 -13.57
C GLU A 83 -14.60 -26.07 -12.72
N ASP A 84 -14.30 -27.36 -12.94
CA ASP A 84 -14.92 -28.44 -12.17
C ASP A 84 -14.46 -28.39 -10.70
N PRO A 85 -15.36 -28.32 -9.70
CA PRO A 85 -14.97 -28.12 -8.31
C PRO A 85 -14.07 -29.21 -7.72
N ILE A 86 -14.20 -30.46 -8.17
CA ILE A 86 -13.39 -31.57 -7.65
C ILE A 86 -12.00 -31.49 -8.27
N ALA A 87 -11.93 -31.34 -9.59
CA ALA A 87 -10.67 -31.15 -10.29
C ALA A 87 -9.94 -29.88 -9.82
N LYS A 88 -10.67 -28.81 -9.52
CA LYS A 88 -10.13 -27.56 -8.96
C LYS A 88 -9.48 -27.78 -7.61
N ARG A 89 -10.15 -28.45 -6.68
CA ARG A 89 -9.61 -28.73 -5.34
C ARG A 89 -8.34 -29.60 -5.43
N ASP A 90 -8.38 -30.63 -6.27
CA ASP A 90 -7.22 -31.53 -6.44
C ASP A 90 -6.07 -30.80 -7.16
N TYR A 91 -6.37 -29.84 -8.03
CA TYR A 91 -5.40 -28.94 -8.67
C TYR A 91 -4.77 -27.96 -7.68
N GLU A 92 -5.57 -27.27 -6.85
CA GLU A 92 -5.08 -26.34 -5.83
C GLU A 92 -4.11 -27.03 -4.85
N ALA A 93 -4.43 -28.26 -4.42
CA ALA A 93 -3.53 -29.04 -3.56
C ALA A 93 -2.20 -29.40 -4.25
N GLN A 94 -2.23 -29.70 -5.56
CA GLN A 94 -1.00 -29.94 -6.33
C GLN A 94 -0.17 -28.66 -6.46
N VAL A 95 -0.81 -27.50 -6.68
CA VAL A 95 -0.12 -26.20 -6.74
C VAL A 95 0.59 -25.89 -5.42
N ASP A 96 -0.07 -26.12 -4.28
CA ASP A 96 0.55 -25.95 -2.96
C ASP A 96 1.79 -26.84 -2.79
N GLU A 97 1.71 -28.11 -3.19
CA GLU A 97 2.84 -29.05 -3.14
C GLU A 97 4.01 -28.62 -4.05
N GLU A 98 3.73 -28.27 -5.30
CA GLU A 98 4.75 -27.86 -6.27
C GLU A 98 5.47 -26.57 -5.85
N ILE A 99 4.72 -25.57 -5.37
CA ILE A 99 5.29 -24.30 -4.89
C ILE A 99 6.09 -24.54 -3.61
N ALA A 100 5.55 -25.30 -2.65
CA ALA A 100 6.27 -25.62 -1.41
C ALA A 100 7.60 -26.33 -1.68
N GLU A 101 7.62 -27.31 -2.60
CA GLU A 101 8.84 -28.00 -3.02
C GLU A 101 9.84 -27.03 -3.69
N LYS A 102 9.36 -26.17 -4.60
CA LYS A 102 10.20 -25.18 -5.31
C LYS A 102 10.95 -24.24 -4.36
N TYR A 103 10.31 -23.81 -3.26
CA TYR A 103 10.89 -22.85 -2.31
C TYR A 103 11.45 -23.50 -1.03
N GLY A 104 11.32 -24.82 -0.88
CA GLY A 104 11.83 -25.53 0.29
C GLY A 104 11.10 -25.18 1.59
N ILE A 105 9.80 -24.88 1.52
CA ILE A 105 8.91 -24.57 2.64
C ILE A 105 7.83 -25.64 2.78
N SER A 106 7.02 -25.60 3.84
CA SER A 106 5.85 -26.50 3.94
C SER A 106 4.71 -26.03 3.04
N THR A 107 3.78 -26.92 2.69
CA THR A 107 2.56 -26.57 1.93
C THR A 107 1.70 -25.55 2.66
N ASP A 108 1.58 -25.70 3.98
CA ASP A 108 0.86 -24.74 4.85
C ASP A 108 1.53 -23.37 4.81
N ASP A 109 2.86 -23.32 4.88
CA ASP A 109 3.64 -22.08 4.79
C ASP A 109 3.52 -21.41 3.42
N ALA A 110 3.53 -22.17 2.31
CA ALA A 110 3.37 -21.61 0.98
C ALA A 110 2.03 -20.87 0.83
N SER A 111 0.94 -21.48 1.28
CA SER A 111 -0.38 -20.86 1.26
C SER A 111 -0.47 -19.64 2.20
N HIS A 112 0.18 -19.70 3.36
CA HIS A 112 0.24 -18.57 4.30
C HIS A 112 1.05 -17.40 3.76
N VAL A 113 2.17 -17.65 3.09
CA VAL A 113 2.96 -16.61 2.41
C VAL A 113 2.12 -15.96 1.33
N TYR A 114 1.41 -16.75 0.51
CA TYR A 114 0.51 -16.22 -0.51
C TYR A 114 -0.53 -15.25 0.10
N MET A 115 -1.23 -15.67 1.15
CA MET A 115 -2.26 -14.85 1.80
C MET A 115 -1.68 -13.60 2.46
N TYR A 116 -0.48 -13.70 3.04
CA TYR A 116 0.24 -12.58 3.62
C TYR A 116 0.59 -11.54 2.56
N VAL A 117 1.16 -11.96 1.43
CA VAL A 117 1.52 -11.07 0.32
C VAL A 117 0.28 -10.45 -0.30
N LEU A 118 -0.80 -11.21 -0.49
CA LEU A 118 -2.07 -10.68 -1.03
C LEU A 118 -2.58 -9.48 -0.24
N GLY A 119 -2.52 -9.53 1.09
CA GLY A 119 -2.97 -8.45 1.98
C GLY A 119 -1.95 -7.32 2.19
N ASN A 120 -0.68 -7.53 1.84
CA ASN A 120 0.42 -6.58 2.10
C ASN A 120 1.24 -6.25 0.84
N TYR A 121 0.68 -6.49 -0.36
CA TYR A 121 1.42 -6.47 -1.62
C TYR A 121 2.16 -5.14 -1.84
N ASP A 122 1.46 -4.01 -1.74
CA ASP A 122 2.03 -2.66 -1.96
C ASP A 122 3.24 -2.40 -1.06
N LYS A 123 3.14 -2.73 0.23
CA LYS A 123 4.25 -2.56 1.18
C LYS A 123 5.45 -3.45 0.82
N ILE A 124 5.21 -4.73 0.58
CA ILE A 124 6.28 -5.69 0.26
C ILE A 124 6.95 -5.33 -1.06
N ALA A 125 6.16 -4.93 -2.06
CA ALA A 125 6.63 -4.48 -3.36
C ALA A 125 7.46 -3.19 -3.24
N ALA A 126 6.98 -2.18 -2.51
CA ALA A 126 7.71 -0.93 -2.28
C ALA A 126 9.04 -1.15 -1.54
N GLU A 127 9.05 -2.00 -0.50
CA GLU A 127 10.27 -2.42 0.18
C GLU A 127 11.22 -3.22 -0.73
N ASN A 128 10.71 -3.80 -1.82
CA ASN A 128 11.48 -4.47 -2.87
C ASN A 128 11.77 -3.56 -4.09
N GLY A 129 11.58 -2.25 -3.96
CA GLY A 129 11.96 -1.24 -4.95
C GLY A 129 10.85 -0.82 -5.93
N ALA A 130 9.61 -1.24 -5.70
CA ALA A 130 8.45 -0.80 -6.46
C ALA A 130 8.01 0.62 -6.02
N SER A 131 7.10 1.25 -6.78
CA SER A 131 6.67 2.63 -6.50
C SER A 131 5.71 2.68 -5.32
N ASP A 132 5.92 3.61 -4.40
CA ASP A 132 5.03 3.85 -3.26
C ASP A 132 3.73 4.55 -3.72
N THR A 133 2.59 3.93 -3.43
CA THR A 133 1.27 4.42 -3.84
C THR A 133 0.51 5.17 -2.74
N SER A 134 1.12 5.37 -1.58
CA SER A 134 0.51 6.03 -0.43
C SER A 134 0.27 7.54 -0.63
N GLU A 135 0.99 8.18 -1.56
CA GLU A 135 0.93 9.64 -1.81
C GLU A 135 0.25 10.02 -3.16
N ILE A 136 -0.54 9.13 -3.75
CA ILE A 136 -1.25 9.43 -5.00
C ILE A 136 -2.16 10.65 -4.83
N GLN A 137 -2.08 11.58 -5.78
CA GLN A 137 -2.97 12.72 -5.92
C GLN A 137 -3.50 12.77 -7.35
N LEU A 138 -4.81 13.01 -7.47
CA LEU A 138 -5.47 13.18 -8.75
C LEU A 138 -5.53 14.67 -9.12
N HIS A 139 -5.64 14.97 -10.41
CA HIS A 139 -5.60 16.33 -10.92
C HIS A 139 -6.98 17.01 -10.87
N TYR A 140 -8.03 16.27 -11.24
CA TYR A 140 -9.39 16.75 -11.38
C TYR A 140 -10.32 16.27 -10.26
N GLY A 141 -10.14 15.03 -9.79
CA GLY A 141 -10.85 14.47 -8.64
C GLY A 141 -10.09 14.63 -7.32
N ASP A 142 -10.80 14.41 -6.22
CA ASP A 142 -10.21 14.21 -4.90
C ASP A 142 -10.09 12.70 -4.64
N LEU A 143 -8.87 12.19 -4.46
CA LEU A 143 -8.67 10.78 -4.10
C LEU A 143 -9.23 10.53 -2.70
N LEU A 144 -10.17 9.59 -2.58
CA LEU A 144 -10.76 9.20 -1.29
C LEU A 144 -10.00 8.03 -0.68
N SER A 145 -9.58 7.07 -1.49
CA SER A 145 -8.85 5.90 -1.04
C SER A 145 -8.13 5.21 -2.17
N THR A 146 -6.95 4.68 -1.85
CA THR A 146 -6.25 3.65 -2.63
C THR A 146 -6.45 2.31 -1.91
N THR A 147 -6.82 1.26 -2.64
CA THR A 147 -6.89 -0.10 -2.10
C THR A 147 -6.11 -1.03 -3.00
N VAL A 148 -5.17 -1.76 -2.43
CA VAL A 148 -4.38 -2.76 -3.16
C VAL A 148 -4.81 -4.14 -2.71
N ASN A 149 -5.22 -4.96 -3.67
CA ASN A 149 -5.60 -6.36 -3.47
C ASN A 149 -4.69 -7.20 -4.36
N GLY A 150 -3.55 -7.64 -3.83
CA GLY A 150 -2.54 -8.29 -4.66
C GLY A 150 -1.99 -7.36 -5.73
N THR A 151 -1.96 -7.82 -6.99
CA THR A 151 -1.51 -7.03 -8.15
C THR A 151 -2.58 -6.11 -8.73
N THR A 152 -3.75 -5.97 -8.09
CA THR A 152 -4.79 -5.01 -8.49
C THR A 152 -4.79 -3.79 -7.58
N ILE A 153 -4.71 -2.60 -8.16
CA ILE A 153 -4.89 -1.32 -7.47
C ILE A 153 -6.27 -0.73 -7.80
N VAL A 154 -6.98 -0.26 -6.78
CA VAL A 154 -8.27 0.42 -6.91
C VAL A 154 -8.13 1.86 -6.44
N LEU A 155 -8.40 2.80 -7.33
CA LEU A 155 -8.44 4.24 -7.03
C LEU A 155 -9.89 4.68 -6.93
N LYS A 156 -10.34 5.05 -5.73
CA LYS A 156 -11.66 5.66 -5.51
C LYS A 156 -11.52 7.16 -5.40
N ALA A 157 -12.22 7.89 -6.25
CA ALA A 157 -12.13 9.35 -6.34
C ALA A 157 -13.50 10.01 -6.21
N LYS A 158 -13.57 11.13 -5.49
CA LYS A 158 -14.72 12.03 -5.50
C LYS A 158 -14.54 13.05 -6.62
N ILE A 159 -15.56 13.20 -7.45
CA ILE A 159 -15.50 14.11 -8.60
C ILE A 159 -16.56 15.19 -8.52
N THR A 160 -16.25 16.35 -9.09
CA THR A 160 -17.20 17.44 -9.32
C THR A 160 -17.54 17.50 -10.80
N SER A 161 -18.79 17.84 -11.12
CA SER A 161 -19.20 18.01 -12.52
C SER A 161 -18.45 19.16 -13.19
N SER A 162 -17.94 18.90 -14.39
CA SER A 162 -17.36 19.91 -15.28
C SER A 162 -18.46 20.61 -16.11
N LEU A 163 -18.04 21.57 -16.95
CA LEU A 163 -18.94 22.35 -17.82
C LEU A 163 -19.83 21.47 -18.73
N THR A 164 -19.36 20.28 -19.12
CA THR A 164 -20.16 19.29 -19.85
C THR A 164 -19.93 17.90 -19.29
N LYS A 165 -20.91 17.00 -19.46
CA LYS A 165 -20.79 15.58 -19.10
C LYS A 165 -19.57 14.92 -19.73
N LYS A 166 -19.31 15.21 -21.02
CA LYS A 166 -18.14 14.70 -21.74
C LYS A 166 -16.82 15.12 -21.09
N MET A 167 -16.72 16.37 -20.64
CA MET A 167 -15.54 16.85 -19.91
C MET A 167 -15.41 16.17 -18.56
N THR A 168 -16.50 15.99 -17.81
CA THR A 168 -16.47 15.25 -16.53
C THR A 168 -15.94 13.82 -16.73
N VAL A 169 -16.41 13.14 -17.77
CA VAL A 169 -15.95 11.78 -18.11
C VAL A 169 -14.48 11.79 -18.52
N ALA A 170 -14.06 12.71 -19.39
CA ALA A 170 -12.67 12.81 -19.85
C ALA A 170 -11.71 13.07 -18.68
N SER A 171 -12.04 13.98 -17.76
CA SER A 171 -11.23 14.27 -16.57
C SER A 171 -10.92 13.04 -15.73
N CYS A 172 -11.84 12.06 -15.66
CA CYS A 172 -11.60 10.82 -14.92
C CYS A 172 -10.54 9.93 -15.59
N PHE A 173 -10.50 9.90 -16.92
CA PHE A 173 -9.44 9.19 -17.64
C PHE A 173 -8.11 9.93 -17.53
N TYR A 174 -8.13 11.27 -17.54
CA TYR A 174 -6.94 12.09 -17.36
C TYR A 174 -6.32 11.89 -15.98
N ASP A 175 -7.14 11.84 -14.94
CA ASP A 175 -6.70 11.50 -13.58
C ASP A 175 -5.94 10.17 -13.51
N VAL A 176 -6.46 9.13 -14.17
CA VAL A 176 -5.79 7.82 -14.20
C VAL A 176 -4.51 7.87 -15.04
N TYR A 177 -4.55 8.50 -16.21
CA TYR A 177 -3.37 8.63 -17.07
C TYR A 177 -2.22 9.32 -16.32
N ASP A 178 -2.49 10.48 -15.72
CA ASP A 178 -1.52 11.25 -14.94
C ASP A 178 -1.02 10.44 -13.74
N ALA A 179 -1.91 9.70 -13.07
CA ALA A 179 -1.52 8.89 -11.93
C ALA A 179 -0.54 7.78 -12.34
N VAL A 180 -0.78 7.12 -13.47
CA VAL A 180 0.13 6.09 -14.00
C VAL A 180 1.50 6.68 -14.31
N GLU A 181 1.56 7.79 -15.06
CA GLU A 181 2.84 8.42 -15.43
C GLU A 181 3.63 8.92 -14.22
N LYS A 182 2.95 9.48 -13.21
CA LYS A 182 3.59 10.15 -12.08
C LYS A 182 3.99 9.19 -10.95
N TYR A 183 3.21 8.14 -10.73
CA TYR A 183 3.35 7.26 -9.56
C TYR A 183 3.76 5.83 -9.93
N GLY A 184 4.09 5.56 -11.20
CA GLY A 184 4.60 4.25 -11.63
C GLY A 184 3.61 3.13 -11.37
N LEU A 185 2.33 3.34 -11.72
CA LEU A 185 1.26 2.37 -11.48
C LEU A 185 1.25 1.22 -12.50
N ASP A 186 2.15 1.24 -13.48
CA ASP A 186 2.44 0.13 -14.39
C ASP A 186 3.06 -1.09 -13.69
N GLN A 187 3.44 -0.97 -12.42
CA GLN A 187 3.80 -2.11 -11.57
C GLN A 187 2.64 -3.08 -11.27
N TYR A 188 1.39 -2.65 -11.48
CA TYR A 188 0.20 -3.46 -11.21
C TYR A 188 -0.30 -4.16 -12.47
N ASP A 189 -0.94 -5.31 -12.30
CA ASP A 189 -1.54 -6.06 -13.40
C ASP A 189 -2.88 -5.44 -13.83
N GLU A 190 -3.54 -4.75 -12.90
CA GLU A 190 -4.83 -4.12 -13.13
C GLU A 190 -5.00 -2.86 -12.28
N LEU A 191 -5.53 -1.81 -12.90
CA LEU A 191 -6.02 -0.61 -12.20
C LEU A 191 -7.52 -0.48 -12.41
N GLN A 192 -8.28 -0.41 -11.32
CA GLN A 192 -9.69 -0.07 -11.33
C GLN A 192 -9.92 1.35 -10.83
N TYR A 193 -10.70 2.14 -11.55
CA TYR A 193 -11.02 3.51 -11.17
C TYR A 193 -12.51 3.67 -10.89
N TRP A 194 -12.85 4.15 -9.69
CA TRP A 194 -14.24 4.35 -9.25
C TRP A 194 -14.47 5.82 -8.90
N ALA A 195 -15.18 6.53 -9.77
CA ALA A 195 -15.58 7.90 -9.50
C ALA A 195 -16.94 7.95 -8.80
N VAL A 196 -17.02 8.71 -7.72
CA VAL A 196 -18.25 8.96 -6.97
C VAL A 196 -18.58 10.45 -6.95
N ALA A 197 -19.87 10.77 -6.84
CA ALA A 197 -20.35 12.15 -6.71
C ALA A 197 -21.45 12.24 -5.66
N ASP A 198 -21.58 13.42 -5.06
CA ASP A 198 -22.68 13.73 -4.15
C ASP A 198 -23.97 13.88 -4.95
N MET A 199 -25.00 13.15 -4.51
CA MET A 199 -26.35 13.25 -5.03
C MET A 199 -27.13 14.33 -4.29
N THR A 200 -28.27 14.74 -4.87
CA THR A 200 -29.15 15.76 -4.28
C THR A 200 -29.70 15.38 -2.91
N ASP A 201 -29.77 14.08 -2.60
CA ASP A 201 -30.20 13.56 -1.30
C ASP A 201 -29.05 13.46 -0.27
N GLY A 202 -27.84 13.90 -0.63
CA GLY A 202 -26.64 13.83 0.20
C GLY A 202 -25.97 12.45 0.21
N SER A 203 -26.47 11.46 -0.55
CA SER A 203 -25.78 10.18 -0.73
C SER A 203 -24.60 10.33 -1.70
N GLU A 204 -23.53 9.58 -1.43
CA GLU A 204 -22.44 9.40 -2.38
C GLU A 204 -22.78 8.20 -3.27
N GLN A 205 -22.72 8.37 -4.59
CA GLN A 205 -22.94 7.25 -5.51
C GLN A 205 -21.86 7.18 -6.58
N LYS A 206 -21.57 5.96 -7.02
CA LYS A 206 -20.69 5.70 -8.16
C LYS A 206 -21.33 6.25 -9.43
N VAL A 207 -20.58 7.08 -10.15
CA VAL A 207 -21.04 7.74 -11.37
C VAL A 207 -20.25 7.32 -12.60
N ILE A 208 -18.99 6.90 -12.43
CA ILE A 208 -18.11 6.34 -13.47
C ILE A 208 -17.33 5.18 -12.86
N SER A 209 -17.15 4.10 -13.62
CA SER A 209 -16.07 3.14 -13.35
C SER A 209 -15.48 2.57 -14.62
N PHE A 210 -14.22 2.17 -14.56
CA PHE A 210 -13.54 1.46 -15.65
C PHE A 210 -12.32 0.71 -15.11
N THR A 211 -11.81 -0.20 -15.94
CA THR A 211 -10.64 -1.02 -15.68
C THR A 211 -9.56 -0.74 -16.73
N VAL A 212 -8.31 -0.74 -16.31
CA VAL A 212 -7.12 -0.58 -17.16
C VAL A 212 -6.20 -1.78 -16.92
N SER A 213 -5.93 -2.55 -17.97
CA SER A 213 -5.06 -3.73 -17.92
C SER A 213 -3.58 -3.36 -17.89
N HIS A 214 -2.73 -4.28 -17.41
CA HIS A 214 -1.27 -4.15 -17.39
C HIS A 214 -0.68 -3.63 -18.71
N ASP A 215 -1.00 -4.28 -19.84
CA ASP A 215 -0.53 -3.87 -21.18
C ASP A 215 -0.89 -2.42 -21.53
N THR A 216 -2.02 -1.90 -21.01
CA THR A 216 -2.38 -0.50 -21.20
C THR A 216 -1.59 0.41 -20.26
N LEU A 217 -1.36 0.00 -19.00
CA LEU A 217 -0.54 0.73 -18.04
C LEU A 217 0.90 0.88 -18.53
N GLU A 218 1.51 -0.21 -19.02
CA GLU A 218 2.85 -0.18 -19.62
C GLU A 218 2.91 0.73 -20.84
N LYS A 219 1.87 0.75 -21.67
CA LYS A 219 1.79 1.65 -22.83
C LYS A 219 1.70 3.12 -22.43
N ILE A 220 1.06 3.44 -21.31
CA ILE A 220 1.07 4.81 -20.76
C ILE A 220 2.48 5.15 -20.27
N ALA A 221 3.07 4.31 -19.42
CA ALA A 221 4.41 4.54 -18.84
C ALA A 221 5.51 4.70 -19.91
N ASN A 222 5.40 3.96 -21.02
CA ASN A 222 6.32 4.05 -22.16
C ASN A 222 5.95 5.14 -23.19
N GLY A 223 4.86 5.90 -22.97
CA GLY A 223 4.41 6.98 -23.86
C GLY A 223 3.84 6.51 -25.21
N ALA A 224 3.41 5.25 -25.32
CA ALA A 224 2.83 4.66 -26.53
C ALA A 224 1.35 5.01 -26.72
N ILE A 225 0.63 5.30 -25.63
CA ILE A 225 -0.73 5.85 -25.64
C ILE A 225 -0.65 7.26 -25.06
N VAL A 226 -1.36 8.22 -25.66
CA VAL A 226 -1.46 9.58 -25.11
C VAL A 226 -2.75 9.75 -24.30
N GLU A 227 -2.76 10.69 -23.36
CA GLU A 227 -3.84 10.98 -22.40
C GLU A 227 -5.27 10.84 -22.98
N GLY A 228 -5.54 11.49 -24.12
CA GLY A 228 -6.86 11.48 -24.78
C GLY A 228 -7.33 10.13 -25.33
N GLN A 229 -6.48 9.10 -25.34
CA GLN A 229 -6.79 7.79 -25.89
C GLN A 229 -7.16 6.75 -24.82
N LEU A 230 -6.86 6.99 -23.54
CA LEU A 230 -7.02 5.98 -22.49
C LEU A 230 -8.41 5.35 -22.47
N GLN A 231 -9.46 6.15 -22.63
CA GLN A 231 -10.84 5.66 -22.67
C GLN A 231 -11.07 4.52 -23.70
N SER A 232 -10.37 4.54 -24.83
CA SER A 232 -10.49 3.50 -25.86
C SER A 232 -9.73 2.21 -25.56
N TYR A 233 -8.81 2.25 -24.60
CA TYR A 233 -8.03 1.11 -24.12
C TYR A 233 -8.58 0.55 -22.79
N SER A 234 -9.48 1.28 -22.13
CA SER A 234 -10.14 0.81 -20.92
C SER A 234 -11.25 -0.20 -21.21
N THR A 235 -11.41 -1.17 -20.32
CA THR A 235 -12.52 -2.11 -20.31
C THR A 235 -13.50 -1.79 -19.18
N ASP A 236 -14.66 -2.45 -19.19
CA ASP A 236 -15.69 -2.32 -18.15
C ASP A 236 -16.12 -0.86 -17.87
N VAL A 237 -16.05 -0.03 -18.92
CA VAL A 237 -16.43 1.38 -18.84
C VAL A 237 -17.93 1.47 -18.59
N TRP A 238 -18.28 1.89 -17.39
CA TRP A 238 -19.64 2.14 -16.97
C TRP A 238 -19.84 3.62 -16.63
N LEU A 239 -20.89 4.21 -17.18
CA LEU A 239 -21.33 5.58 -16.91
C LEU A 239 -22.74 5.56 -16.35
N SER A 240 -22.95 6.26 -15.23
CA SER A 240 -24.28 6.49 -14.71
C SER A 240 -25.19 7.16 -15.74
N PRO A 241 -26.52 6.94 -15.71
CA PRO A 241 -27.46 7.58 -16.64
C PRO A 241 -27.36 9.11 -16.67
N ALA A 242 -26.91 9.73 -15.58
CA ALA A 242 -26.70 11.18 -15.50
C ALA A 242 -25.57 11.66 -16.42
N LEU A 243 -24.60 10.81 -16.75
CA LEU A 243 -23.40 11.14 -17.53
C LEU A 243 -23.42 10.62 -18.98
N GLN A 244 -24.47 9.87 -19.37
CA GLN A 244 -24.73 9.47 -20.76
C GLN A 244 -25.20 10.65 -21.62
#